data_AF-A0A662KM75-F1
#
_entry.id   AF-A0A662KM75-F1
#
_cell.length_a   1.000
_cell.length_b   1.000
_cell.length_c   1.000
_cell.angle_alpha   90.00
_cell.angle_beta   90.00
_cell.angle_gamma   90.00
#
_symmetry.space_group_name_H-M   'P 1'
#
loop_
_entity.id
_entity.type
_entity.pdbx_description
1 polymer ?
#
loop_
_entity_poly.entity_id
_entity_poly.type
_entity_poly.pdbx_seq_one_letter_code
_entity_poly.pdbx_strand_id
1 'polypeptide(L)'
;MIYDYGICSWGIAPADFNNDGWIDFVVAVNYSLYLKLNNHAPDCFDHCSGIYIGEIPYLPFVIGPKPPSAAIAPIDYNNDGKMDFLCGSFDALYLFMNQGNCTFKKFFVCEFEGVPAEEKGSIKFWQRMSGCYRESLDHSALSVLDFNGDGYQDIVSGGIQGYLRLFINNKAFITLTNPEWGRIYIFGEKGDWLVHPICKTLMWNVTLVIGNITVRAEGLEPLDRVEFYLDGRLVKVDNSPPYEWEWGVERSLFKKHVIDAVAYRLNGEYGGKYSIKVWKIL
;
A
#
# COMPACT_ATOMS: atom_id res chain seq x y z
N MET A 1 -15.65 -3.17 30.11
CA MET A 1 -15.04 -2.35 29.04
C MET A 1 -13.57 -2.74 28.97
N ILE A 2 -13.09 -3.22 27.81
CA ILE A 2 -11.71 -3.71 27.67
C ILE A 2 -10.73 -2.54 27.76
N TYR A 3 -10.79 -1.60 26.82
CA TYR A 3 -10.09 -0.31 26.88
C TYR A 3 -10.90 0.73 26.10
N ASP A 4 -10.93 1.97 26.58
CA ASP A 4 -11.57 3.08 25.86
C ASP A 4 -10.52 3.85 25.09
N TYR A 5 -10.54 3.70 23.77
CA TYR A 5 -9.63 4.38 22.85
C TYR A 5 -10.05 5.84 22.55
N GLY A 6 -11.18 6.30 23.09
CA GLY A 6 -11.69 7.65 22.92
C GLY A 6 -12.36 7.86 21.56
N ILE A 7 -12.02 8.95 20.89
CA ILE A 7 -12.67 9.37 19.65
C ILE A 7 -12.03 8.71 18.42
N CYS A 8 -12.86 8.44 17.39
CA CYS A 8 -12.42 7.98 16.07
C CYS A 8 -11.75 6.58 16.08
N SER A 9 -12.27 5.66 16.90
CA SER A 9 -11.96 4.23 16.84
C SER A 9 -12.93 3.53 15.89
N TRP A 10 -12.67 3.60 14.59
CA TRP A 10 -13.63 3.14 13.56
C TRP A 10 -13.29 1.81 12.89
N GLY A 11 -12.02 1.39 12.93
CA GLY A 11 -11.57 0.11 12.39
C GLY A 11 -11.25 -0.88 13.48
N ILE A 12 -11.79 -2.10 13.39
CA ILE A 12 -11.39 -3.22 14.23
C ILE A 12 -11.35 -4.49 13.38
N ALA A 13 -10.32 -5.32 13.58
CA ALA A 13 -10.16 -6.60 12.91
C ALA A 13 -9.76 -7.66 13.94
N PRO A 14 -10.59 -8.69 14.20
CA PRO A 14 -10.23 -9.83 15.02
C PRO A 14 -9.48 -10.89 14.20
N ALA A 15 -8.34 -11.36 14.69
CA ALA A 15 -7.61 -12.51 14.16
C ALA A 15 -6.54 -12.96 15.15
N ASP A 16 -5.94 -14.13 14.92
CA ASP A 16 -4.77 -14.60 15.66
C ASP A 16 -3.50 -13.96 15.06
N PHE A 17 -3.08 -12.81 15.59
CA PHE A 17 -1.99 -12.01 15.02
C PHE A 17 -0.61 -12.44 15.52
N ASN A 18 -0.56 -13.14 16.65
CA ASN A 18 0.67 -13.66 17.23
C ASN A 18 0.84 -15.19 17.06
N ASN A 19 -0.13 -15.86 16.46
CA ASN A 19 -0.19 -17.31 16.21
C ASN A 19 -0.16 -18.14 17.51
N ASP A 20 -0.86 -17.68 18.55
CA ASP A 20 -0.98 -18.38 19.85
C ASP A 20 -2.25 -19.25 19.95
N GLY A 21 -3.08 -19.26 18.92
CA GLY A 21 -4.35 -19.99 18.85
C GLY A 21 -5.54 -19.23 19.44
N TRP A 22 -5.34 -18.02 19.95
CA TRP A 22 -6.39 -17.16 20.50
C TRP A 22 -6.60 -15.94 19.62
N ILE A 23 -7.85 -15.48 19.59
CA ILE A 23 -8.21 -14.32 18.79
C ILE A 23 -7.79 -13.04 19.52
N ASP A 24 -6.88 -12.32 18.89
CA ASP A 24 -6.48 -10.95 19.18
C ASP A 24 -7.35 -9.95 18.40
N PHE A 25 -7.03 -8.66 18.48
CA PHE A 25 -7.54 -7.71 17.50
C PHE A 25 -6.60 -6.54 17.23
N VAL A 26 -6.64 -6.05 15.99
CA VAL A 26 -6.09 -4.75 15.63
C VAL A 26 -7.20 -3.71 15.66
N VAL A 27 -6.91 -2.52 16.19
CA VAL A 27 -7.82 -1.38 16.20
C VAL A 27 -7.13 -0.15 15.61
N ALA A 28 -7.87 0.56 14.76
CA ALA A 28 -7.49 1.86 14.23
C ALA A 28 -8.16 2.95 15.04
N VAL A 29 -7.34 3.84 15.61
CA VAL A 29 -7.78 4.93 16.47
C VAL A 29 -7.05 6.18 16.04
N ASN A 30 -7.80 7.18 15.58
CA ASN A 30 -7.21 8.39 15.02
C ASN A 30 -6.17 7.99 13.95
N TYR A 31 -4.92 8.44 14.03
CA TYR A 31 -3.87 8.10 13.06
C TYR A 31 -3.02 6.88 13.45
N SER A 32 -3.43 6.11 14.46
CA SER A 32 -2.61 5.06 15.06
C SER A 32 -3.30 3.70 15.00
N LEU A 33 -2.48 2.65 14.86
CA LEU A 33 -2.89 1.25 14.90
C LEU A 33 -2.34 0.62 16.17
N TYR A 34 -3.22 -0.09 16.90
CA TYR A 34 -2.86 -0.84 18.09
C TYR A 34 -3.24 -2.31 17.94
N LEU A 35 -2.34 -3.20 18.32
CA LEU A 35 -2.61 -4.64 18.49
C LEU A 35 -2.93 -4.92 19.96
N LYS A 36 -4.08 -5.54 20.18
CA LYS A 36 -4.50 -6.00 21.49
C LYS A 36 -4.44 -7.52 21.54
N LEU A 37 -3.52 -8.03 22.35
CA LEU A 37 -3.35 -9.45 22.57
C LEU A 37 -4.35 -9.97 23.61
N ASN A 38 -4.92 -11.14 23.35
CA ASN A 38 -5.80 -11.82 24.30
C ASN A 38 -5.01 -12.29 25.54
N ASN A 39 -3.75 -12.72 25.33
CA ASN A 39 -2.81 -13.18 26.37
C ASN A 39 -3.34 -14.32 27.26
N HIS A 40 -4.30 -15.09 26.76
CA HIS A 40 -4.96 -16.19 27.48
C HIS A 40 -5.55 -15.76 28.84
N ALA A 41 -5.92 -14.48 28.97
CA ALA A 41 -6.47 -13.94 30.21
C ALA A 41 -7.90 -14.47 30.43
N PRO A 42 -8.31 -14.78 31.68
CA PRO A 42 -9.64 -15.34 31.97
C PRO A 42 -10.81 -14.47 31.49
N ASP A 43 -10.61 -13.15 31.49
CA ASP A 43 -11.62 -12.17 31.08
C ASP A 43 -11.44 -11.65 29.64
N CYS A 44 -10.47 -12.22 28.91
CA CYS A 44 -9.96 -11.75 27.61
C CYS A 44 -9.52 -10.28 27.65
N PHE A 45 -8.24 -10.02 27.32
CA PHE A 45 -7.69 -8.66 27.18
C PHE A 45 -7.59 -7.85 28.49
N ASP A 46 -6.43 -7.21 28.71
CA ASP A 46 -6.24 -6.31 29.86
C ASP A 46 -6.89 -4.92 29.65
N HIS A 47 -6.70 -3.98 30.58
CA HIS A 47 -7.16 -2.60 30.47
C HIS A 47 -6.13 -1.61 29.89
N CYS A 48 -5.12 -2.08 29.16
CA CYS A 48 -4.13 -1.23 28.49
C CYS A 48 -4.53 -0.91 27.04
N SER A 49 -3.86 0.06 26.41
CA SER A 49 -4.06 0.39 24.99
C SER A 49 -3.58 -0.68 24.01
N GLY A 50 -2.86 -1.70 24.49
CA GLY A 50 -2.17 -2.67 23.62
C GLY A 50 -0.85 -2.14 23.06
N ILE A 51 -0.33 -2.85 22.08
CA ILE A 51 0.96 -2.61 21.42
C ILE A 51 0.74 -1.64 20.26
N TYR A 52 1.49 -0.54 20.21
CA TYR A 52 1.49 0.34 19.03
C TYR A 52 2.19 -0.36 17.86
N ILE A 53 1.49 -0.54 16.74
CA ILE A 53 1.99 -1.30 15.58
C ILE A 53 2.15 -0.46 14.31
N GLY A 54 1.77 0.82 14.34
CA GLY A 54 2.03 1.74 13.25
C GLY A 54 1.06 2.89 13.14
N GLU A 55 1.24 3.67 12.08
CA GLU A 55 0.42 4.83 11.77
C GLU A 55 -0.33 4.63 10.44
N ILE A 56 -1.51 5.22 10.41
CA ILE A 56 -2.33 5.32 9.21
C ILE A 56 -1.87 6.57 8.44
N PRO A 57 -1.44 6.44 7.17
CA PRO A 57 -0.97 7.57 6.39
C PRO A 57 -2.01 8.69 6.30
N TYR A 58 -1.58 9.90 6.66
CA TYR A 58 -2.35 11.13 6.57
C TYR A 58 -2.05 11.85 5.25
N LEU A 59 -3.08 12.23 4.50
CA LEU A 59 -2.93 13.14 3.37
C LEU A 59 -3.09 14.58 3.88
N PRO A 60 -2.02 15.41 3.89
CA PRO A 60 -2.05 16.75 4.49
C PRO A 60 -2.90 17.79 3.76
N PHE A 61 -3.63 17.40 2.71
CA PHE A 61 -4.32 18.30 1.80
C PHE A 61 -5.85 18.28 1.90
N VAL A 62 -6.42 17.53 2.85
CA VAL A 62 -7.85 17.63 3.15
C VAL A 62 -8.08 18.92 3.96
N ILE A 63 -8.78 19.87 3.37
CA ILE A 63 -9.18 21.11 4.06
C ILE A 63 -10.27 20.75 5.08
N GLY A 64 -9.88 20.70 6.35
CA GLY A 64 -10.75 20.43 7.50
C GLY A 64 -10.38 19.13 8.23
N PRO A 65 -10.63 19.04 9.56
CA PRO A 65 -10.34 17.84 10.33
C PRO A 65 -11.35 16.75 9.96
N LYS A 66 -11.04 15.93 8.95
CA LYS A 66 -11.72 14.66 8.77
C LYS A 66 -10.89 13.61 9.52
N PRO A 67 -11.38 13.07 10.65
CA PRO A 67 -10.69 11.99 11.31
C PRO A 67 -10.57 10.82 10.33
N PRO A 68 -9.42 10.16 10.25
CA PRO A 68 -9.25 8.99 9.39
C PRO A 68 -10.22 7.89 9.84
N SER A 69 -10.91 7.29 8.88
CA SER A 69 -11.67 6.06 9.10
C SER A 69 -10.96 4.95 8.39
N ALA A 70 -10.47 3.99 9.15
CA ALA A 70 -9.80 2.83 8.58
C ALA A 70 -10.71 1.62 8.60
N ALA A 71 -11.05 1.13 7.41
CA ALA A 71 -11.50 -0.25 7.27
C ALA A 71 -10.29 -1.16 7.49
N ILE A 72 -10.38 -2.11 8.40
CA ILE A 72 -9.33 -3.10 8.66
C ILE A 72 -9.88 -4.47 8.32
N ALA A 73 -9.10 -5.29 7.62
CA ALA A 73 -9.43 -6.69 7.41
C ALA A 73 -8.19 -7.56 7.58
N PRO A 74 -8.28 -8.68 8.32
CA PRO A 74 -7.20 -9.65 8.40
C PRO A 74 -7.04 -10.35 7.04
N ILE A 75 -5.80 -10.66 6.68
CA ILE A 75 -5.44 -11.39 5.45
C ILE A 75 -4.15 -12.19 5.71
N ASP A 76 -4.02 -13.40 5.17
CA ASP A 76 -2.72 -14.07 5.01
C ASP A 76 -2.32 -13.88 3.54
N TYR A 77 -1.60 -12.78 3.26
CA TYR A 77 -1.42 -12.34 1.87
C TYR A 77 -0.46 -13.25 1.09
N ASN A 78 0.57 -13.77 1.76
CA ASN A 78 1.60 -14.61 1.18
C ASN A 78 1.47 -16.10 1.53
N ASN A 79 0.40 -16.49 2.23
CA ASN A 79 0.13 -17.85 2.72
C ASN A 79 1.27 -18.40 3.59
N ASP A 80 1.85 -17.56 4.45
CA ASP A 80 2.93 -17.98 5.36
C ASP A 80 2.43 -18.41 6.75
N GLY A 81 1.12 -18.32 6.98
CA GLY A 81 0.48 -18.67 8.24
C GLY A 81 0.61 -17.61 9.33
N LYS A 82 1.23 -16.46 9.04
CA LYS A 82 1.19 -15.28 9.90
C LYS A 82 0.11 -14.36 9.40
N MET A 83 -0.76 -13.92 10.31
CA MET A 83 -1.84 -13.03 9.94
C MET A 83 -1.31 -11.62 9.64
N ASP A 84 -1.45 -11.18 8.40
CA ASP A 84 -1.30 -9.79 7.96
C ASP A 84 -2.63 -9.04 8.12
N PHE A 85 -2.64 -7.76 7.76
CA PHE A 85 -3.90 -7.04 7.62
C PHE A 85 -3.86 -5.95 6.57
N LEU A 86 -5.03 -5.65 6.04
CA LEU A 86 -5.29 -4.49 5.20
C LEU A 86 -5.77 -3.33 6.05
N CYS A 87 -5.37 -2.13 5.67
CA CYS A 87 -5.87 -0.89 6.24
C CYS A 87 -6.28 0.05 5.09
N GLY A 88 -7.58 0.31 4.97
CA GLY A 88 -8.09 1.41 4.18
C GLY A 88 -7.85 2.73 4.90
N SER A 89 -7.59 3.81 4.17
CA SER A 89 -7.54 5.17 4.72
C SER A 89 -7.83 6.17 3.62
N PHE A 90 -8.84 7.02 3.80
CA PHE A 90 -9.28 7.97 2.77
C PHE A 90 -9.50 7.27 1.44
N ASP A 91 -8.64 7.49 0.46
CA ASP A 91 -8.68 6.96 -0.90
C ASP A 91 -7.55 5.98 -1.17
N ALA A 92 -6.90 5.41 -0.15
CA ALA A 92 -5.80 4.48 -0.31
C ALA A 92 -5.99 3.19 0.47
N LEU A 93 -5.46 2.09 -0.08
CA LEU A 93 -5.36 0.80 0.57
C LEU A 93 -3.89 0.50 0.88
N TYR A 94 -3.63 0.08 2.11
CA TYR A 94 -2.32 -0.33 2.59
C TYR A 94 -2.38 -1.78 3.07
N LEU A 95 -1.28 -2.50 2.87
CA LEU A 95 -1.06 -3.85 3.37
C LEU A 95 0.01 -3.80 4.47
N PHE A 96 -0.26 -4.43 5.60
CA PHE A 96 0.64 -4.52 6.74
C PHE A 96 1.09 -5.97 6.89
N MET A 97 2.27 -6.29 6.36
CA MET A 97 2.85 -7.63 6.40
C MET A 97 3.42 -7.93 7.79
N ASN A 98 3.03 -9.06 8.38
CA ASN A 98 3.45 -9.50 9.70
C ASN A 98 4.90 -10.02 9.65
N GLN A 99 5.80 -9.32 10.33
CA GLN A 99 7.21 -9.68 10.39
C GLN A 99 7.51 -10.65 11.56
N GLY A 100 6.48 -11.10 12.28
CA GLY A 100 6.59 -11.78 13.56
C GLY A 100 6.83 -10.82 14.72
N ASN A 101 6.84 -11.36 15.94
CA ASN A 101 7.07 -10.60 17.18
C ASN A 101 6.14 -9.38 17.33
N CYS A 102 4.89 -9.47 16.87
CA CYS A 102 3.92 -8.37 16.88
C CYS A 102 4.38 -7.11 16.11
N THR A 103 5.24 -7.26 15.10
CA THR A 103 5.70 -6.16 14.26
C THR A 103 5.18 -6.28 12.84
N PHE A 104 4.86 -5.14 12.23
CA PHE A 104 4.24 -5.10 10.91
C PHE A 104 4.97 -4.12 10.00
N LYS A 105 5.11 -4.49 8.74
CA LYS A 105 5.70 -3.64 7.71
C LYS A 105 4.62 -3.16 6.74
N LYS A 106 4.55 -1.85 6.55
CA LYS A 106 3.53 -1.19 5.73
C LYS A 106 3.95 -1.10 4.27
N PHE A 107 3.05 -1.50 3.37
CA PHE A 107 3.17 -1.40 1.93
C PHE A 107 1.95 -0.66 1.34
N PHE A 108 2.19 0.16 0.33
CA PHE A 108 1.11 0.80 -0.45
C PHE A 108 0.59 -0.17 -1.50
N VAL A 109 -0.73 -0.39 -1.53
CA VAL A 109 -1.38 -1.27 -2.51
C VAL A 109 -1.88 -0.44 -3.69
N CYS A 110 -2.77 0.52 -3.43
CA CYS A 110 -3.33 1.38 -4.46
C CYS A 110 -3.98 2.65 -3.87
N GLU A 111 -4.16 3.66 -4.72
CA GLU A 111 -5.06 4.79 -4.51
C GLU A 111 -6.30 4.56 -5.40
N PHE A 112 -7.50 4.71 -4.86
CA PHE A 112 -8.74 4.62 -5.59
C PHE A 112 -8.90 5.87 -6.45
N GLU A 113 -8.77 5.73 -7.76
CA GLU A 113 -9.09 6.81 -8.67
C GLU A 113 -10.58 7.18 -8.53
N GLY A 114 -10.86 8.48 -8.36
CA GLY A 114 -12.23 8.98 -8.40
C GLY A 114 -12.87 8.67 -9.76
N VAL A 115 -14.19 8.48 -9.78
CA VAL A 115 -14.96 8.08 -10.97
C VAL A 115 -14.51 8.78 -12.26
N PRO A 116 -14.38 8.07 -13.40
CA PRO A 116 -14.09 8.66 -14.69
C PRO A 116 -15.06 9.79 -15.03
N ALA A 117 -14.53 10.91 -15.53
CA ALA A 117 -15.31 12.11 -15.85
C ALA A 117 -16.39 11.88 -16.93
N GLU A 118 -16.32 10.77 -17.65
CA GLU A 118 -17.15 10.45 -18.81
C GLU A 118 -18.61 10.08 -18.44
N GLU A 119 -18.88 9.63 -17.21
CA GLU A 119 -20.26 9.32 -16.76
C GLU A 119 -21.02 10.54 -16.22
N LYS A 120 -20.42 11.73 -16.18
CA LYS A 120 -20.96 12.87 -15.42
C LYS A 120 -20.99 14.14 -16.24
N GLY A 121 -22.06 14.27 -17.04
CA GLY A 121 -22.51 15.60 -17.46
C GLY A 121 -22.56 16.52 -16.23
N SER A 122 -21.81 17.63 -16.26
CA SER A 122 -21.74 18.70 -15.25
C SER A 122 -20.96 18.48 -13.93
N ILE A 123 -19.74 17.94 -13.96
CA ILE A 123 -18.80 18.14 -12.83
C ILE A 123 -18.14 19.53 -12.93
N LYS A 124 -18.29 20.36 -11.90
CA LYS A 124 -17.64 21.68 -11.81
C LYS A 124 -16.19 21.53 -11.35
N PHE A 125 -15.29 22.38 -11.86
CA PHE A 125 -13.85 22.41 -11.54
C PHE A 125 -13.56 22.38 -10.01
N TRP A 126 -14.35 23.09 -9.21
CA TRP A 126 -14.19 23.11 -7.75
C TRP A 126 -14.53 21.77 -7.07
N GLN A 127 -15.42 20.95 -7.65
CA GLN A 127 -15.74 19.61 -7.16
C GLN A 127 -14.60 18.61 -7.42
N ARG A 128 -13.74 18.89 -8.43
CA ARG A 128 -12.46 18.20 -8.65
C ARG A 128 -11.41 18.60 -7.61
N MET A 129 -11.43 19.87 -7.18
CA MET A 129 -10.47 20.44 -6.22
C MET A 129 -10.80 20.11 -4.76
N SER A 130 -12.04 19.71 -4.45
CA SER A 130 -12.52 19.53 -3.08
C SER A 130 -12.32 18.12 -2.51
N GLY A 131 -11.84 17.15 -3.29
CA GLY A 131 -11.67 15.74 -2.85
C GLY A 131 -12.98 14.99 -2.60
N CYS A 132 -14.14 15.66 -2.65
CA CYS A 132 -15.47 15.12 -2.33
C CYS A 132 -16.01 14.09 -3.35
N TYR A 133 -15.29 13.88 -4.45
CA TYR A 133 -15.60 12.89 -5.50
C TYR A 133 -14.56 11.78 -5.60
N ARG A 134 -13.60 11.74 -4.68
CA ARG A 134 -12.72 10.58 -4.52
C ARG A 134 -13.50 9.47 -3.83
N GLU A 135 -13.27 8.25 -4.27
CA GLU A 135 -13.74 7.09 -3.54
C GLU A 135 -13.10 7.11 -2.18
N SER A 136 -13.91 6.83 -1.18
CA SER A 136 -13.42 6.79 0.18
C SER A 136 -13.65 5.41 0.75
N LEU A 137 -12.55 4.83 1.21
CA LEU A 137 -12.56 3.76 2.18
C LEU A 137 -12.95 4.26 3.57
N ASP A 138 -13.13 5.57 3.77
CA ASP A 138 -13.68 6.08 5.01
C ASP A 138 -15.11 5.54 5.16
N HIS A 139 -15.32 4.66 6.14
CA HIS A 139 -16.56 3.88 6.33
C HIS A 139 -16.83 2.78 5.30
N SER A 140 -15.82 2.35 4.54
CA SER A 140 -15.94 1.15 3.70
C SER A 140 -15.86 -0.14 4.51
N ALA A 141 -16.23 -1.24 3.85
CA ALA A 141 -15.92 -2.59 4.30
C ALA A 141 -14.94 -3.24 3.32
N LEU A 142 -14.02 -4.00 3.88
CA LEU A 142 -13.14 -4.90 3.15
C LEU A 142 -13.62 -6.34 3.45
N SER A 143 -13.67 -7.18 2.43
CA SER A 143 -13.93 -8.61 2.57
C SER A 143 -12.79 -9.38 1.94
N VAL A 144 -12.25 -10.33 2.68
CA VAL A 144 -11.06 -11.08 2.29
C VAL A 144 -11.41 -12.56 2.24
N LEU A 145 -11.35 -13.14 1.05
CA LEU A 145 -11.59 -14.57 0.79
C LEU A 145 -10.87 -14.95 -0.50
N ASP A 146 -10.56 -16.24 -0.67
CA ASP A 146 -10.15 -16.77 -1.97
C ASP A 146 -11.37 -16.84 -2.91
N PHE A 147 -11.59 -15.79 -3.70
CA PHE A 147 -12.77 -15.67 -4.56
C PHE A 147 -12.62 -16.44 -5.87
N ASN A 148 -11.37 -16.72 -6.29
CA ASN A 148 -11.07 -17.38 -7.56
C ASN A 148 -10.64 -18.85 -7.40
N GLY A 149 -10.44 -19.33 -6.17
CA GLY A 149 -10.08 -20.70 -5.84
C GLY A 149 -8.60 -21.04 -6.07
N ASP A 150 -7.71 -20.07 -6.15
CA ASP A 150 -6.28 -20.26 -6.43
C ASP A 150 -5.41 -20.51 -5.18
N GLY A 151 -6.07 -20.57 -4.02
CA GLY A 151 -5.47 -20.79 -2.72
C GLY A 151 -4.95 -19.51 -2.05
N TYR A 152 -5.00 -18.35 -2.70
CA TYR A 152 -4.58 -17.08 -2.12
C TYR A 152 -5.80 -16.19 -1.85
N GLN A 153 -5.76 -15.46 -0.75
CA GLN A 153 -6.88 -14.59 -0.38
C GLN A 153 -6.91 -13.34 -1.29
N ASP A 154 -8.08 -13.11 -1.89
CA ASP A 154 -8.42 -11.94 -2.69
C ASP A 154 -9.16 -10.90 -1.81
N ILE A 155 -9.35 -9.69 -2.33
CA ILE A 155 -9.96 -8.58 -1.60
C ILE A 155 -11.15 -8.03 -2.38
N VAL A 156 -12.30 -7.92 -1.73
CA VAL A 156 -13.43 -7.12 -2.22
C VAL A 156 -13.57 -5.88 -1.36
N SER A 157 -13.57 -4.71 -1.99
CA SER A 157 -13.83 -3.43 -1.32
C SER A 157 -15.13 -2.82 -1.81
N GLY A 158 -15.97 -2.40 -0.87
CA GLY A 158 -17.02 -1.41 -1.14
C GLY A 158 -16.50 0.02 -0.96
N GLY A 159 -17.26 1.00 -1.44
CA GLY A 159 -16.94 2.42 -1.26
C GLY A 159 -18.21 3.25 -1.13
N ILE A 160 -18.06 4.49 -0.67
CA ILE A 160 -19.18 5.42 -0.48
C ILE A 160 -19.91 5.79 -1.79
N GLN A 161 -19.32 5.51 -2.95
CA GLN A 161 -19.92 5.79 -4.26
C GLN A 161 -20.60 4.57 -4.89
N GLY A 162 -20.66 3.43 -4.18
CA GLY A 162 -21.38 2.23 -4.63
C GLY A 162 -20.64 1.36 -5.64
N TYR A 163 -19.38 1.65 -5.95
CA TYR A 163 -18.55 0.77 -6.76
C TYR A 163 -17.95 -0.35 -5.90
N LEU A 164 -18.23 -1.59 -6.30
CA LEU A 164 -17.54 -2.77 -5.79
C LEU A 164 -16.29 -3.01 -6.61
N ARG A 165 -15.16 -3.27 -5.94
CA ARG A 165 -13.89 -3.60 -6.57
C ARG A 165 -13.38 -4.92 -6.04
N LEU A 166 -12.96 -5.77 -6.96
CA LEU A 166 -12.29 -7.03 -6.67
C LEU A 166 -10.80 -6.85 -7.00
N PHE A 167 -9.95 -7.05 -6.01
CA PHE A 167 -8.51 -7.14 -6.15
C PHE A 167 -8.14 -8.61 -6.08
N ILE A 168 -7.67 -9.14 -7.21
CA ILE A 168 -7.13 -10.49 -7.26
C ILE A 168 -5.70 -10.48 -6.74
N ASN A 169 -5.40 -11.38 -5.81
CA ASN A 169 -4.04 -11.61 -5.38
C ASN A 169 -3.25 -12.27 -6.51
N ASN A 170 -2.47 -11.45 -7.21
CA ASN A 170 -1.62 -11.88 -8.31
C ASN A 170 -0.25 -12.41 -7.83
N LYS A 171 -0.10 -12.69 -6.53
CA LYS A 171 1.11 -13.24 -5.90
C LYS A 171 2.32 -12.31 -6.09
N ALA A 172 2.10 -11.00 -6.05
CA ALA A 172 3.14 -9.99 -6.17
C ALA A 172 3.78 -9.70 -4.81
N PHE A 173 4.86 -10.43 -4.51
CA PHE A 173 5.59 -10.32 -3.24
C PHE A 173 6.74 -9.31 -3.29
N ILE A 174 6.60 -8.27 -4.10
CA ILE A 174 7.64 -7.27 -4.37
C ILE A 174 7.02 -5.89 -4.60
N THR A 175 7.72 -4.86 -4.15
CA THR A 175 7.40 -3.47 -4.46
C THR A 175 8.65 -2.71 -4.89
N LEU A 176 8.47 -1.60 -5.61
CA LEU A 176 9.54 -0.63 -5.84
C LEU A 176 9.47 0.46 -4.79
N THR A 177 10.57 0.62 -4.03
CA THR A 177 10.74 1.68 -3.04
C THR A 177 11.44 2.90 -3.64
N ASN A 178 12.12 2.74 -4.77
CA ASN A 178 12.68 3.84 -5.55
C ASN A 178 12.76 3.47 -7.05
N PRO A 179 12.30 4.31 -7.99
CA PRO A 179 11.47 5.48 -7.76
C PRO A 179 10.06 5.12 -7.29
N GLU A 180 9.48 6.00 -6.46
CA GLU A 180 8.08 5.93 -6.06
C GLU A 180 7.15 6.47 -7.17
N TRP A 181 5.92 5.97 -7.16
CA TRP A 181 4.89 6.43 -8.08
C TRP A 181 4.51 7.90 -7.83
N GLY A 182 4.39 8.69 -8.91
CA GLY A 182 3.96 10.09 -8.84
C GLY A 182 5.00 11.05 -8.25
N ARG A 183 6.28 10.67 -8.22
CA ARG A 183 7.38 11.48 -7.67
C ARG A 183 8.35 11.96 -8.75
N ILE A 184 9.03 13.07 -8.45
CA ILE A 184 10.08 13.64 -9.30
C ILE A 184 11.43 13.38 -8.64
N TYR A 185 12.40 12.93 -9.43
CA TYR A 185 13.77 12.67 -9.02
C TYR A 185 14.74 13.46 -9.89
N ILE A 186 15.76 14.06 -9.28
CA ILE A 186 16.81 14.81 -9.97
C ILE A 186 18.16 14.29 -9.47
N PHE A 187 18.93 13.65 -10.35
CA PHE A 187 20.22 13.01 -10.05
C PHE A 187 20.17 12.08 -8.83
N GLY A 188 19.09 11.31 -8.71
CA GLY A 188 18.87 10.34 -7.63
C GLY A 188 18.18 10.93 -6.40
N GLU A 189 18.15 12.26 -6.27
CA GLU A 189 17.51 12.95 -5.15
C GLU A 189 16.00 13.10 -5.39
N LYS A 190 15.20 12.69 -4.41
CA LYS A 190 13.75 12.85 -4.42
C LYS A 190 13.39 14.32 -4.22
N GLY A 191 12.62 14.89 -5.14
CA GLY A 191 12.08 16.23 -4.99
C GLY A 191 10.93 16.27 -4.00
N ASP A 192 11.16 16.79 -2.79
CA ASP A 192 10.11 17.07 -1.79
C ASP A 192 9.47 18.46 -1.94
N TRP A 193 9.78 19.16 -3.04
CA TRP A 193 9.16 20.43 -3.37
C TRP A 193 7.65 20.26 -3.37
N LEU A 194 6.97 21.07 -2.55
CA LEU A 194 5.52 21.25 -2.56
C LEU A 194 5.09 21.45 -4.02
N VAL A 195 4.70 20.36 -4.69
CA VAL A 195 4.11 20.43 -6.01
C VAL A 195 2.85 21.25 -5.80
N HIS A 196 2.92 22.52 -6.20
CA HIS A 196 1.85 23.48 -6.14
C HIS A 196 0.56 22.78 -6.62
N PRO A 197 -0.63 23.05 -6.04
CA PRO A 197 -1.86 22.33 -6.37
C PRO A 197 -2.12 22.18 -7.89
N ILE A 198 -1.62 23.14 -8.68
CA ILE A 198 -1.61 23.15 -10.15
C ILE A 198 -0.68 22.08 -10.77
N CYS A 199 0.54 21.92 -10.24
CA CYS A 199 1.48 20.87 -10.67
C CYS A 199 1.02 19.48 -10.23
N LYS A 200 0.36 19.36 -9.06
CA LYS A 200 -0.40 18.15 -8.77
C LYS A 200 -1.44 17.96 -9.86
N THR A 201 -2.41 18.86 -10.07
CA THR A 201 -3.49 18.76 -11.11
C THR A 201 -3.06 18.55 -12.56
N LEU A 202 -1.88 19.01 -13.00
CA LEU A 202 -1.37 18.79 -14.36
C LEU A 202 -0.54 17.51 -14.54
N MET A 203 0.03 16.93 -13.47
CA MET A 203 0.97 15.81 -13.56
C MET A 203 0.50 14.54 -12.82
N TRP A 204 -0.82 14.33 -12.70
CA TRP A 204 -1.36 13.11 -12.05
C TRP A 204 -0.76 11.89 -12.77
N ASN A 205 -0.14 11.01 -11.99
CA ASN A 205 0.39 9.70 -12.41
C ASN A 205 1.70 9.75 -13.20
N VAL A 206 2.52 10.81 -13.03
CA VAL A 206 3.85 10.90 -13.66
C VAL A 206 4.96 10.73 -12.63
N THR A 207 5.69 9.62 -12.73
CA THR A 207 7.04 9.53 -12.15
C THR A 207 8.03 10.09 -13.17
N LEU A 208 8.79 11.11 -12.77
CA LEU A 208 9.79 11.77 -13.60
C LEU A 208 11.18 11.58 -13.00
N VAL A 209 12.13 11.13 -13.80
CA VAL A 209 13.53 10.97 -13.41
C VAL A 209 14.40 11.80 -14.33
N ILE A 210 15.12 12.76 -13.75
CA ILE A 210 16.14 13.54 -14.43
C ILE A 210 17.49 12.99 -13.99
N GLY A 211 18.16 12.23 -14.85
CA GLY A 211 19.54 11.78 -14.62
C GLY A 211 19.66 10.37 -14.04
N ASN A 212 20.77 10.13 -13.34
CA ASN A 212 21.02 8.84 -12.68
C ASN A 212 19.98 8.59 -11.59
N ILE A 213 19.61 7.33 -11.39
CA ILE A 213 18.79 6.90 -10.26
C ILE A 213 19.18 5.47 -9.86
N THR A 214 19.17 5.17 -8.56
CA THR A 214 19.24 3.79 -8.07
C THR A 214 17.82 3.26 -7.94
N VAL A 215 17.44 2.32 -8.79
CA VAL A 215 16.18 1.59 -8.65
C VAL A 215 16.33 0.64 -7.47
N ARG A 216 15.38 0.68 -6.52
CA ARG A 216 15.35 -0.18 -5.33
C ARG A 216 14.03 -0.90 -5.24
N ALA A 217 14.11 -2.18 -4.91
CA ALA A 217 12.97 -3.03 -4.67
C ALA A 217 13.02 -3.63 -3.28
N GLU A 218 11.85 -4.01 -2.78
CA GLU A 218 11.71 -4.64 -1.48
C GLU A 218 10.69 -5.78 -1.52
N GLY A 219 11.11 -6.96 -1.06
CA GLY A 219 10.24 -8.12 -0.92
C GLY A 219 9.24 -7.93 0.22
N LEU A 220 8.00 -8.37 0.00
CA LEU A 220 6.97 -8.46 1.05
C LEU A 220 7.23 -9.66 1.99
N GLU A 221 8.09 -10.57 1.55
CA GLU A 221 8.62 -11.72 2.27
C GLU A 221 10.11 -11.92 1.90
N PRO A 222 10.85 -12.83 2.56
CA PRO A 222 12.19 -13.22 2.12
C PRO A 222 12.20 -13.79 0.69
N LEU A 223 13.09 -13.27 -0.18
CA LEU A 223 13.20 -13.67 -1.59
C LEU A 223 14.56 -14.33 -1.88
N ASP A 224 14.58 -15.24 -2.86
CA ASP A 224 15.82 -15.80 -3.44
C ASP A 224 16.55 -14.72 -4.24
N ARG A 225 15.82 -14.08 -5.16
CA ARG A 225 16.36 -13.01 -6.00
C ARG A 225 15.30 -12.09 -6.55
N VAL A 226 15.76 -10.92 -7.02
CA VAL A 226 14.97 -9.96 -7.78
C VAL A 226 15.62 -9.77 -9.16
N GLU A 227 14.80 -9.87 -10.20
CA GLU A 227 15.18 -9.57 -11.57
C GLU A 227 14.60 -8.21 -11.98
N PHE A 228 15.45 -7.26 -12.35
CA PHE A 228 15.07 -5.95 -12.84
C PHE A 228 15.03 -5.93 -14.36
N TYR A 229 13.98 -5.35 -14.92
CA TYR A 229 13.83 -5.16 -16.36
C TYR A 229 13.58 -3.70 -16.70
N LEU A 230 14.14 -3.26 -17.83
CA LEU A 230 13.86 -1.96 -18.46
C LEU A 230 13.25 -2.21 -19.83
N ASP A 231 12.04 -1.70 -20.07
CA ASP A 231 11.29 -1.88 -21.32
C ASP A 231 11.20 -3.37 -21.76
N GLY A 232 11.05 -4.28 -20.78
CA GLY A 232 10.97 -5.73 -20.99
C GLY A 232 12.32 -6.45 -21.17
N ARG A 233 13.46 -5.73 -21.15
CA ARG A 233 14.80 -6.32 -21.21
C ARG A 233 15.38 -6.49 -19.81
N LEU A 234 15.88 -7.68 -19.47
CA LEU A 234 16.58 -7.95 -18.22
C LEU A 234 17.85 -7.08 -18.14
N VAL A 235 17.98 -6.28 -17.08
CA VAL A 235 19.12 -5.38 -16.85
C VAL A 235 19.96 -5.77 -15.64
N LYS A 236 19.36 -6.43 -14.64
CA LYS A 236 20.05 -6.85 -13.42
C LYS A 236 19.35 -8.05 -12.79
N VAL A 237 20.13 -8.99 -12.27
CA VAL A 237 19.71 -10.00 -11.32
C VAL A 237 20.42 -9.69 -10.00
N ASP A 238 19.66 -9.60 -8.92
CA ASP A 238 20.19 -9.32 -7.59
C ASP A 238 19.70 -10.37 -6.59
N ASN A 239 20.63 -11.04 -5.91
CA ASN A 239 20.35 -12.22 -5.07
C ASN A 239 20.46 -11.89 -3.57
N SER A 240 20.66 -10.62 -3.20
CA SER A 240 20.79 -10.23 -1.80
C SER A 240 20.20 -8.84 -1.56
N PRO A 241 19.43 -8.65 -0.48
CA PRO A 241 18.97 -7.32 -0.10
C PRO A 241 20.15 -6.44 0.37
N PRO A 242 20.08 -5.10 0.19
CA PRO A 242 19.02 -4.37 -0.52
C PRO A 242 19.05 -4.66 -2.04
N TYR A 243 17.90 -5.01 -2.62
CA TYR A 243 17.81 -5.33 -4.04
C TYR A 243 17.84 -4.04 -4.85
N GLU A 244 18.88 -3.85 -5.67
CA GLU A 244 19.07 -2.59 -6.37
C GLU A 244 19.75 -2.69 -7.74
N TRP A 245 19.44 -1.69 -8.55
CA TRP A 245 20.03 -1.51 -9.87
C TRP A 245 20.29 -0.03 -10.14
N GLU A 246 21.54 0.32 -10.47
CA GLU A 246 21.88 1.67 -10.90
C GLU A 246 21.48 1.91 -12.36
N TRP A 247 20.54 2.83 -12.56
CA TRP A 247 20.10 3.27 -13.89
C TRP A 247 20.75 4.60 -14.25
N GLY A 248 21.91 4.50 -14.91
CA GLY A 248 22.69 5.63 -15.37
C GLY A 248 22.06 6.45 -16.51
N VAL A 249 22.76 7.50 -16.91
CA VAL A 249 22.47 8.30 -18.12
C VAL A 249 23.09 7.62 -19.34
N GLU A 250 22.25 7.14 -20.23
CA GLU A 250 22.60 7.00 -21.65
C GLU A 250 22.04 8.24 -22.34
N ARG A 251 22.73 8.85 -23.32
CA ARG A 251 22.24 10.07 -24.02
C ARG A 251 20.79 9.87 -24.47
N SER A 252 19.83 10.30 -23.65
CA SER A 252 18.42 9.92 -23.80
C SER A 252 17.61 11.16 -24.07
N LEU A 253 16.91 11.12 -25.20
CA LEU A 253 15.78 12.00 -25.42
C LEU A 253 14.71 11.71 -24.36
N PHE A 254 13.87 12.70 -24.07
CA PHE A 254 12.69 12.55 -23.22
C PHE A 254 11.86 11.33 -23.67
N LYS A 255 11.90 10.24 -22.90
CA LYS A 255 11.22 8.99 -23.26
C LYS A 255 10.55 8.38 -22.04
N LYS A 256 9.40 7.75 -22.29
CA LYS A 256 8.71 6.91 -21.32
C LYS A 256 9.30 5.51 -21.31
N HIS A 257 9.59 5.02 -20.13
CA HIS A 257 10.10 3.68 -19.87
C HIS A 257 9.20 2.94 -18.89
N VAL A 258 9.28 1.62 -18.93
CA VAL A 258 8.71 0.73 -17.91
C VAL A 258 9.84 0.05 -17.17
N ILE A 259 9.85 0.21 -15.85
CA ILE A 259 10.71 -0.55 -14.96
C ILE A 259 9.86 -1.65 -14.33
N ASP A 260 10.35 -2.88 -14.42
CA ASP A 260 9.79 -4.02 -13.70
C ASP A 260 10.79 -4.54 -12.67
N ALA A 261 10.29 -4.88 -11.48
CA ALA A 261 10.97 -5.74 -10.51
C ALA A 261 10.18 -7.04 -10.40
N VAL A 262 10.84 -8.17 -10.69
CA VAL A 262 10.27 -9.51 -10.63
C VAL A 262 10.88 -10.25 -9.45
N ALA A 263 10.05 -10.79 -8.56
CA ALA A 263 10.51 -11.56 -7.42
C ALA A 263 10.54 -13.06 -7.72
N TYR A 264 11.52 -13.74 -7.14
CA TYR A 264 11.57 -15.19 -7.01
C TYR A 264 11.69 -15.53 -5.54
N ARG A 265 10.81 -16.41 -5.06
CA ARG A 265 10.74 -16.84 -3.66
C ARG A 265 11.91 -17.76 -3.32
N LEU A 266 12.15 -18.01 -2.03
CA LEU A 266 13.24 -18.88 -1.56
C LEU A 266 13.18 -20.33 -2.09
N ASN A 267 11.99 -20.82 -2.46
CA ASN A 267 11.81 -22.13 -3.08
C ASN A 267 12.03 -22.11 -4.62
N GLY A 268 12.39 -20.96 -5.19
CA GLY A 268 12.60 -20.75 -6.62
C GLY A 268 11.34 -20.44 -7.42
N GLU A 269 10.16 -20.42 -6.80
CA GLU A 269 8.90 -20.10 -7.47
C GLU A 269 8.85 -18.61 -7.85
N TYR A 270 8.11 -18.32 -8.93
CA TYR A 270 7.80 -16.95 -9.34
C TYR A 270 6.94 -16.27 -8.27
N GLY A 271 7.45 -15.16 -7.72
CA GLY A 271 6.84 -14.35 -6.67
C GLY A 271 6.23 -13.05 -7.18
N GLY A 272 5.80 -13.03 -8.44
CA GLY A 272 5.11 -11.89 -9.04
C GLY A 272 6.03 -10.74 -9.47
N LYS A 273 5.39 -9.64 -9.88
CA LYS A 273 6.08 -8.50 -10.49
C LYS A 273 5.41 -7.18 -10.10
N TYR A 274 6.24 -6.17 -9.85
CA TYR A 274 5.81 -4.78 -9.71
C TYR A 274 6.32 -3.95 -10.89
N SER A 275 5.45 -3.11 -11.46
CA SER A 275 5.73 -2.29 -12.64
C SER A 275 5.52 -0.82 -12.35
N ILE A 276 6.45 0.03 -12.76
CA ILE A 276 6.29 1.49 -12.74
C ILE A 276 6.61 2.09 -14.10
N LYS A 277 5.80 3.08 -14.51
CA LYS A 277 6.03 3.88 -15.72
C LYS A 277 6.77 5.16 -15.33
N VAL A 278 7.90 5.42 -15.95
CA VAL A 278 8.77 6.55 -15.66
C VAL A 278 9.06 7.34 -16.92
N TRP A 279 8.93 8.66 -16.87
CA TRP A 279 9.53 9.53 -17.86
C TRP A 279 10.98 9.81 -17.45
N LYS A 280 11.94 9.53 -18.33
CA LYS A 280 13.36 9.81 -18.06
C LYS A 280 13.87 10.90 -18.99
N ILE A 281 14.66 11.82 -18.43
CA ILE A 281 15.34 12.90 -19.13
C ILE A 281 16.83 12.89 -18.76
N LEU A 282 17.68 12.92 -19.80
CA LEU A 282 19.11 13.29 -19.86
C LEU A 282 19.83 12.39 -20.89
#